data_AF-A0A7S1ZDS1-F1
#
_entry.id   AF-A0A7S1ZDS1-F1
#
_cell.length_a   1.000
_cell.length_b   1.000
_cell.length_c   1.000
_cell.angle_alpha   90.00
_cell.angle_beta   90.00
_cell.angle_gamma   90.00
#
_symmetry.space_group_name_H-M   'P 1'
#
loop_
_entity.id
_entity.type
_entity.pdbx_description
1 polymer ?
#
loop_
_entity_poly.entity_id
_entity_poly.type
_entity_poly.pdbx_seq_one_letter_code
_entity_poly.pdbx_strand_id
1 'polypeptide(L)'
;MEIGPPVSPPASASRPPAGPPLGRSDGSFGDTTLSKGSSEKKQCSNYNLGRLLTRCFCAALLLWGTNYYISTIQLQLEVTDNKTIKKFKKAALYCSREEIKQGRWSSVVLPEPPYVPPDIWDKRGSFNPDLSTTNFSTYEWVPHNSTNRGVVSLSNRFSKCIFDPWNASEFCSLMQPIKSLAFVGDSLSWEHYSSLVMSLGLHSNPNDQFVSRRTNTNIITMGCNGTLKLIYRRSDQLKAVPHVIREEMPQMFFLNKGSHFVTDEIYEAG
;
A
#
# COMPACT_ATOMS: atom_id res chain seq x y z
N MET A 1 -37.38 11.17 31.73
CA MET A 1 -36.25 10.26 31.44
C MET A 1 -34.99 11.06 31.66
N GLU A 2 -34.42 10.97 32.86
CA GLU A 2 -33.18 11.68 33.21
C GLU A 2 -31.99 10.88 32.65
N ILE A 3 -31.16 11.56 31.87
CA ILE A 3 -29.92 10.99 31.33
C ILE A 3 -28.83 11.30 32.35
N GLY A 4 -28.39 10.27 33.07
CA GLY A 4 -27.27 10.37 34.02
C GLY A 4 -25.94 10.67 33.32
N PRO A 5 -24.96 11.20 34.06
CA PRO A 5 -23.67 11.63 33.50
C PRO A 5 -22.82 10.44 33.03
N PRO A 6 -21.91 10.67 32.07
CA PRO A 6 -21.08 9.62 31.48
C PRO A 6 -20.05 9.07 32.48
N VAL A 7 -19.94 7.74 32.51
CA VAL A 7 -18.98 6.99 33.33
C VAL A 7 -17.59 7.05 32.68
N SER A 8 -16.59 7.47 33.46
CA SER A 8 -15.18 7.51 33.04
C SER A 8 -14.61 6.11 32.79
N PRO A 9 -13.71 5.93 31.81
CA PRO A 9 -13.06 4.65 31.55
C PRO A 9 -12.05 4.27 32.65
N PRO A 10 -11.83 2.97 32.90
CA PRO A 10 -10.91 2.51 33.94
C PRO A 10 -9.45 2.77 33.57
N ALA A 11 -8.65 3.07 34.61
CA ALA A 11 -7.22 3.31 34.52
C ALA A 11 -6.46 2.10 33.97
N SER A 12 -5.53 2.37 33.06
CA SER A 12 -4.62 1.42 32.43
C SER A 12 -3.75 0.68 33.46
N ALA A 13 -3.85 -0.66 33.46
CA ALA A 13 -2.96 -1.54 34.21
C ALA A 13 -1.51 -1.42 33.70
N SER A 14 -0.58 -1.26 34.64
CA SER A 14 0.86 -1.20 34.43
C SER A 14 1.42 -2.54 33.92
N ARG A 15 2.26 -2.47 32.87
CA ARG A 15 3.05 -3.61 32.39
C ARG A 15 4.17 -3.97 33.38
N PRO A 16 4.47 -5.26 33.59
CA PRO A 16 5.65 -5.68 34.35
C PRO A 16 6.94 -5.48 33.54
N PRO A 17 8.10 -5.31 34.21
CA PRO A 17 9.38 -5.05 33.55
C PRO A 17 9.93 -6.29 32.83
N ALA A 18 10.60 -6.05 31.71
CA ALA A 18 11.27 -7.06 30.90
C ALA A 18 12.48 -7.66 31.64
N GLY A 19 12.57 -8.99 31.62
CA GLY A 19 13.74 -9.73 32.12
C GLY A 19 14.97 -9.57 31.22
N PRO A 20 16.16 -9.93 31.74
CA PRO A 20 17.44 -9.67 31.08
C PRO A 20 17.69 -10.58 29.86
N PRO A 21 18.49 -10.13 28.88
CA PRO A 21 18.78 -10.90 27.67
C PRO A 21 19.78 -12.03 27.94
N LEU A 22 19.46 -13.21 27.40
CA LEU A 22 20.34 -14.38 27.36
C LEU A 22 21.54 -14.14 26.42
N GLY A 23 22.69 -14.61 26.87
CA GLY A 23 24.02 -14.36 26.32
C GLY A 23 24.22 -14.81 24.88
N ARG A 24 25.10 -14.07 24.20
CA ARG A 24 25.55 -14.28 22.82
C ARG A 24 26.84 -15.10 22.85
N SER A 25 26.85 -16.23 22.18
CA SER A 25 28.04 -17.05 21.94
C SER A 25 28.81 -16.51 20.74
N ASP A 26 30.04 -16.08 20.96
CA ASP A 26 30.98 -15.63 19.93
C ASP A 26 31.47 -16.81 19.09
N GLY A 27 31.30 -16.69 17.77
CA GLY A 27 31.90 -17.58 16.77
C GLY A 27 32.80 -16.76 15.86
N SER A 28 34.10 -16.83 16.12
CA SER A 28 35.18 -16.30 15.29
C SER A 28 35.22 -17.00 13.92
N PHE A 29 35.27 -16.24 12.83
CA PHE A 29 35.58 -16.77 11.50
C PHE A 29 36.56 -15.86 10.78
N GLY A 30 37.59 -16.51 10.23
CA GLY A 30 38.88 -15.97 9.84
C GLY A 30 38.85 -14.99 8.67
N ASP A 31 39.84 -14.10 8.74
CA ASP A 31 40.37 -13.29 7.65
C ASP A 31 40.68 -14.13 6.41
N THR A 32 40.32 -13.60 5.24
CA THR A 32 41.00 -13.96 3.99
C THR A 32 41.26 -12.69 3.20
N THR A 33 42.51 -12.26 3.22
CA THR A 33 43.13 -11.27 2.36
C THR A 33 43.16 -11.81 0.93
N LEU A 34 42.73 -11.01 -0.06
CA LEU A 34 43.14 -11.24 -1.46
C LEU A 34 43.35 -9.92 -2.22
N SER A 35 44.31 -10.01 -3.12
CA SER A 35 45.19 -8.99 -3.69
C SER A 35 44.57 -7.91 -4.57
N LYS A 36 45.21 -6.73 -4.49
CA LYS A 36 45.25 -5.69 -5.54
C LYS A 36 45.77 -6.25 -6.86
N GLY A 37 45.09 -5.92 -7.96
CA GLY A 37 45.61 -6.01 -9.32
C GLY A 37 45.26 -4.75 -10.09
N SER A 38 46.23 -3.83 -10.23
CA SER A 38 46.17 -2.70 -11.15
C SER A 38 46.63 -3.14 -12.54
N SER A 39 45.82 -2.93 -13.57
CA SER A 39 46.27 -3.03 -14.96
C SER A 39 45.82 -1.80 -15.75
N GLU A 40 46.83 -0.97 -16.01
CA GLU A 40 47.14 -0.22 -17.23
C GLU A 40 46.04 0.33 -18.13
N LYS A 41 46.11 1.65 -18.23
CA LYS A 41 45.55 2.52 -19.26
C LYS A 41 45.98 2.06 -20.66
N LYS A 42 45.03 1.93 -21.58
CA LYS A 42 45.25 2.18 -23.01
C LYS A 42 44.32 3.29 -23.48
N GLN A 43 44.95 4.42 -23.76
CA GLN A 43 44.37 5.65 -24.28
C GLN A 43 44.35 5.54 -25.81
N CYS A 44 43.18 5.27 -26.38
CA CYS A 44 42.97 5.35 -27.82
C CYS A 44 42.58 6.79 -28.19
N SER A 45 43.56 7.49 -28.78
CA SER A 45 43.37 8.69 -29.59
C SER A 45 42.66 8.35 -30.89
N ASN A 46 42.03 9.36 -31.49
CA ASN A 46 41.40 9.43 -32.82
C ASN A 46 39.91 9.11 -32.88
N TYR A 47 39.05 10.14 -32.75
CA TYR A 47 37.83 10.31 -33.57
C TYR A 47 37.37 11.77 -33.52
N ASN A 48 37.93 12.61 -34.40
CA ASN A 48 37.54 14.03 -34.55
C ASN A 48 36.67 14.32 -35.78
N LEU A 49 36.01 13.31 -36.37
CA LEU A 49 35.14 13.48 -37.54
C LEU A 49 33.67 13.08 -37.31
N GLY A 50 33.30 12.66 -36.10
CA GLY A 50 31.93 12.28 -35.75
C GLY A 50 31.10 13.38 -35.07
N ARG A 51 31.72 14.45 -34.58
CA ARG A 51 31.06 15.44 -33.70
C ARG A 51 30.11 16.42 -34.38
N LEU A 52 30.13 16.51 -35.72
CA LEU A 52 29.25 17.44 -36.45
C LEU A 52 27.91 16.81 -36.83
N LEU A 53 27.85 15.49 -37.07
CA LEU A 53 26.61 14.79 -37.46
C LEU A 53 25.75 14.38 -36.26
N THR A 54 26.34 14.12 -35.08
CA THR A 54 25.57 13.76 -33.86
C THR A 54 24.82 14.95 -33.27
N ARG A 55 25.28 16.19 -33.50
CA ARG A 55 24.62 17.40 -32.98
C ARG A 55 23.32 17.75 -33.73
N CYS A 56 23.19 17.37 -35.01
CA CYS A 56 21.95 17.60 -35.75
C CYS A 56 20.87 16.57 -35.43
N PHE A 57 21.24 15.31 -35.18
CA PHE A 57 20.26 14.27 -34.82
C PHE A 57 19.64 14.45 -33.44
N CYS A 58 20.40 14.94 -32.44
CA CYS A 58 19.83 15.21 -31.11
C CYS A 58 18.84 16.40 -31.10
N ALA A 59 19.06 17.42 -31.93
CA ALA A 59 18.15 18.57 -32.01
C ALA A 59 16.80 18.18 -32.66
N ALA A 60 16.81 17.33 -33.69
CA ALA A 60 15.60 16.84 -34.34
C ALA A 60 14.77 15.91 -33.43
N LEU A 61 15.41 15.04 -32.65
CA LEU A 61 14.73 14.16 -31.68
C LEU A 61 14.12 14.95 -30.51
N LEU A 62 14.75 16.04 -30.06
CA LEU A 62 14.19 16.90 -29.01
C LEU A 62 12.96 17.69 -29.51
N LEU A 63 12.95 18.15 -30.76
CA LEU A 63 11.80 18.86 -31.34
C LEU A 63 10.60 17.94 -31.67
N TRP A 64 10.85 16.67 -32.02
CA TRP A 64 9.79 15.68 -32.16
C TRP A 64 9.26 15.19 -30.80
N GLY A 65 10.15 15.03 -29.81
CA GLY A 65 9.77 14.66 -28.44
C GLY A 65 8.89 15.70 -27.76
N THR A 66 9.17 17.00 -27.93
CA THR A 66 8.35 18.07 -27.33
C THR A 66 7.00 18.26 -28.01
N ASN A 67 6.89 18.06 -29.33
CA ASN A 67 5.59 18.09 -30.02
C ASN A 67 4.70 16.89 -29.67
N TYR A 68 5.30 15.70 -29.47
CA TYR A 68 4.57 14.54 -28.95
C TYR A 68 4.10 14.78 -27.51
N TYR A 69 4.96 15.39 -26.68
CA TYR A 69 4.65 15.68 -25.28
C TYR A 69 3.58 16.79 -25.12
N ILE A 70 3.62 17.84 -25.96
CA ILE A 70 2.61 18.91 -25.96
C ILE A 70 1.28 18.39 -26.52
N SER A 71 1.29 17.54 -27.55
CA SER A 71 0.05 16.89 -28.05
C SER A 71 -0.59 15.96 -27.02
N THR A 72 0.19 15.32 -26.12
CA THR A 72 -0.37 14.55 -25.00
C THR A 72 -0.90 15.40 -23.85
N ILE A 73 -0.46 16.66 -23.69
CA ILE A 73 -0.97 17.56 -22.64
C ILE A 73 -2.17 18.39 -23.13
N GLN A 74 -2.30 18.60 -24.44
CA GLN A 74 -3.51 19.15 -25.08
C GLN A 74 -4.65 18.12 -25.24
N LEU A 75 -4.59 17.02 -24.48
CA LEU A 75 -5.78 16.26 -24.06
C LEU A 75 -6.50 17.02 -22.94
N GLN A 76 -6.79 18.30 -23.17
CA GLN A 76 -7.93 18.94 -22.53
C GLN A 76 -9.18 18.31 -23.13
N LEU A 77 -9.62 17.25 -22.48
CA LEU A 77 -11.01 16.96 -22.14
C LEU A 77 -12.08 17.86 -22.83
N GLU A 78 -12.23 17.75 -24.15
CA GLU A 78 -13.54 17.88 -24.77
C GLU A 78 -14.29 16.58 -24.52
N VAL A 79 -14.73 16.43 -23.27
CA VAL A 79 -15.61 15.32 -22.88
C VAL A 79 -17.03 15.67 -23.30
N THR A 80 -17.38 15.27 -24.51
CA THR A 80 -18.75 15.29 -25.04
C THR A 80 -19.49 13.96 -24.84
N ASP A 81 -18.82 12.92 -24.32
CA ASP A 81 -19.47 11.63 -24.03
C ASP A 81 -20.23 11.67 -22.69
N ASN A 82 -21.55 11.46 -22.77
CA ASN A 82 -22.45 11.31 -21.63
C ASN A 82 -22.01 10.23 -20.61
N LYS A 83 -21.32 9.16 -21.04
CA LYS A 83 -20.73 8.18 -20.10
C LYS A 83 -19.63 8.82 -19.26
N THR A 84 -18.82 9.66 -19.86
CA THR A 84 -17.69 10.32 -19.21
C THR A 84 -18.19 11.46 -18.31
N ILE A 85 -19.26 12.18 -18.68
CA ILE A 85 -19.96 13.11 -17.77
C ILE A 85 -20.54 12.39 -16.55
N LYS A 86 -21.15 11.20 -16.71
CA LYS A 86 -21.59 10.38 -15.57
C LYS A 86 -20.40 9.95 -14.69
N LYS A 87 -19.27 9.59 -15.30
CA LYS A 87 -18.02 9.25 -14.61
C LYS A 87 -17.45 10.44 -13.83
N PHE A 88 -17.47 11.65 -14.40
CA PHE A 88 -17.04 12.89 -13.74
C PHE A 88 -18.00 13.36 -12.64
N LYS A 89 -19.31 13.15 -12.80
CA LYS A 89 -20.29 13.38 -11.71
C LYS A 89 -20.10 12.40 -10.54
N LYS A 90 -19.69 11.15 -10.81
CA LYS A 90 -19.29 10.21 -9.74
C LYS A 90 -18.00 10.69 -9.04
N ALA A 91 -17.04 11.25 -9.80
CA ALA A 91 -15.80 11.80 -9.25
C ALA A 91 -16.02 13.00 -8.30
N ALA A 92 -17.00 13.86 -8.60
CA ALA A 92 -17.37 14.99 -7.73
C ALA A 92 -18.08 14.56 -6.42
N LEU A 93 -18.31 13.26 -6.21
CA LEU A 93 -18.89 12.70 -4.99
C LEU A 93 -17.87 12.02 -4.07
N TYR A 94 -16.63 11.79 -4.52
CA TYR A 94 -15.62 11.14 -3.70
C TYR A 94 -14.94 12.13 -2.78
N CYS A 95 -14.59 11.66 -1.57
CA CYS A 95 -13.89 12.49 -0.60
C CYS A 95 -12.49 12.81 -1.11
N SER A 96 -12.10 14.09 -1.01
CA SER A 96 -10.71 14.51 -1.16
C SER A 96 -9.81 13.86 -0.11
N ARG A 97 -8.50 13.86 -0.35
CA ARG A 97 -7.53 13.31 0.60
C ARG A 97 -7.61 14.02 1.96
N GLU A 98 -7.88 15.32 1.96
CA GLU A 98 -8.00 16.17 3.14
C GLU A 98 -9.26 15.81 3.93
N GLU A 99 -10.39 15.60 3.24
CA GLU A 99 -11.64 15.13 3.85
C GLU A 99 -11.49 13.72 4.42
N ILE A 100 -10.78 12.81 3.74
CA ILE A 100 -10.55 11.43 4.24
C ILE A 100 -9.78 11.44 5.57
N LYS A 101 -8.83 12.34 5.75
CA LYS A 101 -7.99 12.42 6.96
C LYS A 101 -8.76 12.91 8.19
N GLN A 102 -9.78 13.73 7.99
CA GLN A 102 -10.58 14.31 9.06
C GLN A 102 -11.87 13.52 9.18
N GLY A 103 -12.27 13.14 10.39
CA GLY A 103 -13.45 12.29 10.53
C GLY A 103 -13.64 11.77 11.93
N ARG A 104 -14.48 10.75 12.05
CA ARG A 104 -14.78 10.09 13.32
C ARG A 104 -15.02 8.60 13.10
N TRP A 105 -14.68 7.81 14.10
CA TRP A 105 -15.14 6.43 14.18
C TRP A 105 -16.63 6.42 14.52
N SER A 106 -17.42 5.70 13.72
CA SER A 106 -18.83 5.47 13.99
C SER A 106 -19.03 3.99 14.30
N SER A 107 -19.74 3.68 15.39
CA SER A 107 -20.12 2.30 15.68
C SER A 107 -21.12 1.82 14.62
N VAL A 108 -20.87 0.62 14.08
CA VAL A 108 -21.72 -0.04 13.10
C VAL A 108 -21.88 -1.51 13.46
N VAL A 109 -22.99 -2.08 13.00
CA VAL A 109 -23.28 -3.49 13.15
C VAL A 109 -23.43 -4.07 11.74
N LEU A 110 -22.53 -4.99 11.39
CA LEU A 110 -22.54 -5.67 10.11
C LEU A 110 -23.26 -7.02 10.25
N PRO A 111 -23.91 -7.52 9.19
CA PRO A 111 -24.49 -8.86 9.21
C PRO A 111 -23.41 -9.94 9.34
N GLU A 112 -22.20 -9.67 8.83
CA GLU A 112 -21.05 -10.58 8.83
C GLU A 112 -19.75 -9.77 8.97
N PRO A 113 -18.65 -10.38 9.47
CA PRO A 113 -17.35 -9.72 9.48
C PRO A 113 -16.85 -9.47 8.05
N PRO A 114 -16.07 -8.39 7.81
CA PRO A 114 -15.60 -8.03 6.46
C PRO A 114 -14.69 -9.10 5.83
N TYR A 115 -14.07 -9.94 6.67
CA TYR A 115 -13.34 -11.14 6.27
C TYR A 115 -13.17 -12.06 7.50
N VAL A 116 -12.85 -13.33 7.26
CA VAL A 116 -12.61 -14.33 8.31
C VAL A 116 -11.13 -14.28 8.73
N PRO A 117 -10.79 -14.01 10.01
CA PRO A 117 -9.41 -13.97 10.47
C PRO A 117 -8.66 -15.31 10.32
N PRO A 118 -7.33 -15.30 10.10
CA PRO A 118 -6.54 -16.52 9.89
C PRO A 118 -6.50 -17.45 11.11
N ASP A 119 -6.56 -16.90 12.34
CA ASP A 119 -6.49 -17.66 13.60
C ASP A 119 -7.64 -18.69 13.76
N ILE A 120 -8.69 -18.56 12.94
CA ILE A 120 -9.81 -19.48 12.90
C ILE A 120 -9.50 -20.74 12.08
N TRP A 121 -8.52 -20.69 11.18
CA TRP A 121 -8.26 -21.79 10.23
C TRP A 121 -7.35 -22.88 10.82
N ASP A 122 -6.58 -22.56 11.86
CA ASP A 122 -5.58 -23.48 12.43
C ASP A 122 -6.15 -24.41 13.53
N LYS A 123 -7.39 -24.17 13.99
CA LYS A 123 -8.06 -25.03 14.98
C LYS A 123 -8.81 -26.18 14.29
N ARG A 124 -8.04 -27.18 13.88
CA ARG A 124 -8.40 -28.60 13.63
C ARG A 124 -9.91 -28.92 13.68
N GLY A 125 -10.54 -28.91 12.52
CA GLY A 125 -11.53 -29.93 12.14
C GLY A 125 -12.98 -29.80 12.62
N SER A 126 -13.34 -28.84 13.47
CA SER A 126 -14.75 -28.67 13.86
C SER A 126 -15.09 -27.26 14.28
N PHE A 127 -14.70 -26.28 13.48
CA PHE A 127 -15.22 -24.93 13.64
C PHE A 127 -16.22 -24.67 12.51
N ASN A 128 -17.49 -24.90 12.85
CA ASN A 128 -18.63 -24.34 12.16
C ASN A 128 -19.12 -23.19 13.04
N PRO A 129 -18.38 -22.06 13.16
CA PRO A 129 -18.99 -20.92 13.79
C PRO A 129 -20.02 -20.47 12.78
N ASP A 130 -21.27 -20.54 13.18
CA ASP A 130 -22.32 -19.87 12.43
C ASP A 130 -22.12 -18.35 12.59
N LEU A 131 -20.99 -17.81 12.08
CA LEU A 131 -20.65 -16.39 12.03
C LEU A 131 -21.71 -15.62 11.25
N SER A 132 -22.55 -16.33 10.50
CA SER A 132 -23.72 -15.79 9.81
C SER A 132 -24.89 -15.46 10.75
N THR A 133 -24.90 -15.97 11.99
CA THR A 133 -26.02 -15.77 12.94
C THR A 133 -25.82 -14.64 13.94
N THR A 134 -24.60 -14.12 14.10
CA THR A 134 -24.33 -13.05 15.06
C THR A 134 -23.89 -11.78 14.36
N ASN A 135 -24.73 -10.75 14.48
CA ASN A 135 -24.41 -9.36 14.18
C ASN A 135 -22.99 -9.00 14.65
N PHE A 136 -22.14 -8.55 13.73
CA PHE A 136 -20.75 -8.17 13.98
C PHE A 136 -20.66 -6.68 14.32
N SER A 137 -20.57 -6.38 15.61
CA SER A 137 -20.34 -5.01 16.10
C SER A 137 -18.91 -4.56 15.84
N THR A 138 -18.73 -3.46 15.13
CA THR A 138 -17.44 -2.89 14.76
C THR A 138 -17.50 -1.36 14.64
N TYR A 139 -16.44 -0.76 14.11
CA TYR A 139 -16.34 0.66 13.84
C TYR A 139 -15.98 0.89 12.36
N GLU A 140 -16.59 1.89 11.75
CA GLU A 140 -16.19 2.40 10.44
C GLU A 140 -15.69 3.84 10.56
N TRP A 141 -14.67 4.19 9.77
CA TRP A 141 -14.21 5.56 9.67
C TRP A 141 -15.15 6.37 8.79
N VAL A 142 -15.66 7.48 9.30
CA VAL A 142 -16.61 8.37 8.62
C VAL A 142 -15.96 9.74 8.43
N PRO A 143 -15.64 10.17 7.19
CA PRO A 143 -15.05 11.47 6.92
C PRO A 143 -15.89 12.64 7.40
N HIS A 144 -15.22 13.72 7.78
CA HIS A 144 -15.83 15.00 8.12
C HIS A 144 -16.56 15.51 6.87
N ASN A 145 -17.86 15.82 7.01
CA ASN A 145 -18.79 16.19 5.93
C ASN A 145 -19.36 15.04 5.06
N SER A 146 -19.04 13.77 5.33
CA SER A 146 -19.73 12.68 4.62
C SER A 146 -21.19 12.54 5.07
N THR A 147 -22.09 12.14 4.16
CA THR A 147 -23.42 11.67 4.56
C THR A 147 -23.31 10.27 5.14
N ASN A 148 -23.79 10.10 6.36
CA ASN A 148 -24.19 8.77 6.83
C ASN A 148 -25.10 8.15 5.76
N ARG A 149 -24.82 6.88 5.42
CA ARG A 149 -25.56 6.11 4.42
C ARG A 149 -27.07 6.32 4.60
N GLY A 150 -27.74 6.86 3.58
CA GLY A 150 -29.21 6.78 3.47
C GLY A 150 -30.03 8.06 3.60
N VAL A 151 -29.46 9.25 3.88
CA VAL A 151 -30.26 10.50 3.86
C VAL A 151 -29.60 11.57 2.99
N VAL A 152 -29.84 11.46 1.69
CA VAL A 152 -29.60 12.54 0.72
C VAL A 152 -30.67 13.61 0.94
N SER A 153 -30.47 14.47 1.94
CA SER A 153 -31.28 15.68 2.06
C SER A 153 -30.93 16.61 0.90
N LEU A 154 -31.85 16.72 -0.06
CA LEU A 154 -31.77 17.56 -1.27
C LEU A 154 -31.60 19.07 -0.98
N SER A 155 -31.61 19.48 0.30
CA SER A 155 -31.56 20.87 0.73
C SER A 155 -30.16 21.44 0.99
N ASN A 156 -29.11 20.63 1.17
CA ASN A 156 -27.76 21.13 1.44
C ASN A 156 -26.81 20.86 0.26
N ARG A 157 -26.56 21.90 -0.56
CA ARG A 157 -25.65 21.90 -1.72
C ARG A 157 -24.14 21.94 -1.38
N PHE A 158 -23.75 21.58 -0.17
CA PHE A 158 -22.34 21.44 0.19
C PHE A 158 -22.01 19.95 0.19
N SER A 159 -21.02 19.60 -0.63
CA SER A 159 -20.64 18.26 -1.07
C SER A 159 -20.48 17.28 0.09
N LYS A 160 -21.49 16.43 0.28
CA LYS A 160 -21.43 15.27 1.15
C LYS A 160 -20.69 14.17 0.38
N CYS A 161 -19.39 14.08 0.61
CA CYS A 161 -18.59 13.06 -0.04
C CYS A 161 -18.96 11.65 0.49
N ILE A 162 -18.73 10.61 -0.31
CA ILE A 162 -19.06 9.23 0.06
C ILE A 162 -17.83 8.31 0.02
N PHE A 163 -17.80 7.38 0.97
CA PHE A 163 -17.02 6.14 0.83
C PHE A 163 -17.93 5.09 0.22
N ASP A 164 -17.51 4.52 -0.90
CA ASP A 164 -18.20 3.36 -1.47
C ASP A 164 -18.05 2.17 -0.51
N PRO A 165 -19.11 1.36 -0.30
CA PRO A 165 -18.98 0.12 0.45
C PRO A 165 -17.96 -0.79 -0.24
N TRP A 166 -17.20 -1.55 0.56
CA TRP A 166 -16.24 -2.50 0.01
C TRP A 166 -16.95 -3.48 -0.94
N ASN A 167 -16.40 -3.62 -2.14
CA ASN A 167 -16.84 -4.59 -3.13
C ASN A 167 -15.62 -5.13 -3.88
N ALA A 168 -15.31 -6.41 -3.66
CA ALA A 168 -14.14 -7.05 -4.26
C ALA A 168 -14.19 -7.02 -5.81
N SER A 169 -15.39 -7.17 -6.41
CA SER A 169 -15.54 -7.14 -7.87
C SER A 169 -15.30 -5.74 -8.44
N GLU A 170 -15.78 -4.69 -7.77
CA GLU A 170 -15.51 -3.30 -8.18
C GLU A 170 -14.03 -2.97 -8.02
N PHE A 171 -13.41 -3.34 -6.90
CA PHE A 171 -11.97 -3.21 -6.69
C PHE A 171 -11.18 -3.91 -7.80
N CYS A 172 -11.49 -5.17 -8.10
CA CYS A 172 -10.81 -5.93 -9.16
C CYS A 172 -10.99 -5.30 -10.54
N SER A 173 -12.17 -4.75 -10.83
CA SER A 173 -12.44 -4.02 -12.08
C SER A 173 -11.59 -2.75 -12.17
N LEU A 174 -11.47 -2.00 -11.07
CA LEU A 174 -10.64 -0.79 -10.99
C LEU A 174 -9.14 -1.11 -11.14
N MET A 175 -8.71 -2.25 -10.62
CA MET A 175 -7.32 -2.70 -10.68
C MET A 175 -6.95 -3.37 -12.00
N GLN A 176 -7.87 -3.64 -12.94
CA GLN A 176 -7.51 -4.26 -14.22
C GLN A 176 -6.36 -3.59 -15.00
N PRO A 177 -6.25 -2.24 -15.04
CA PRO A 177 -5.10 -1.57 -15.66
C PRO A 177 -3.79 -1.72 -14.86
N ILE A 178 -3.88 -2.04 -13.57
CA ILE A 178 -2.78 -2.17 -12.61
C ILE A 178 -2.64 -3.66 -12.25
N LYS A 179 -1.80 -4.38 -12.97
CA LYS A 179 -1.61 -5.82 -12.82
C LYS A 179 -0.80 -6.20 -11.57
N SER A 180 -0.15 -5.23 -10.91
CA SER A 180 0.71 -5.48 -9.77
C SER A 180 0.69 -4.36 -8.74
N LEU A 181 0.47 -4.72 -7.48
CA LEU A 181 0.46 -3.84 -6.32
C LEU A 181 1.40 -4.39 -5.24
N ALA A 182 2.39 -3.60 -4.85
CA ALA A 182 3.37 -3.97 -3.84
C ALA A 182 3.19 -3.21 -2.53
N PHE A 183 3.17 -3.94 -1.41
CA PHE A 183 3.23 -3.46 -0.04
C PHE A 183 4.64 -3.68 0.49
N VAL A 184 5.38 -2.59 0.73
CA VAL A 184 6.76 -2.67 1.25
C VAL A 184 6.84 -1.91 2.55
N GLY A 185 7.20 -2.59 3.63
CA GLY A 185 7.25 -1.95 4.94
C GLY A 185 7.32 -2.91 6.13
N ASP A 186 6.88 -2.41 7.27
CA ASP A 186 6.90 -3.11 8.57
C ASP A 186 5.70 -4.04 8.81
N SER A 187 5.38 -4.33 10.08
CA SER A 187 4.30 -5.24 10.48
C SER A 187 2.93 -4.64 10.24
N LEU A 188 2.81 -3.31 10.31
CA LEU A 188 1.57 -2.63 9.98
C LEU A 188 1.30 -2.72 8.48
N SER A 189 2.35 -2.73 7.67
CA SER A 189 2.25 -2.97 6.22
C SER A 189 1.76 -4.39 5.92
N TRP A 190 2.19 -5.38 6.72
CA TRP A 190 1.68 -6.75 6.64
C TRP A 190 0.18 -6.83 6.99
N GLU A 191 -0.27 -6.12 8.03
CA GLU A 191 -1.68 -6.07 8.41
C GLU A 191 -2.54 -5.50 7.27
N HIS A 192 -2.09 -4.44 6.60
CA HIS A 192 -2.79 -3.89 5.43
C HIS A 192 -2.82 -4.88 4.25
N TYR A 193 -1.68 -5.50 3.93
CA TYR A 193 -1.58 -6.50 2.87
C TYR A 193 -2.53 -7.68 3.14
N SER A 194 -2.43 -8.27 4.33
CA SER A 194 -3.23 -9.43 4.73
C SER A 194 -4.72 -9.11 4.77
N SER A 195 -5.11 -7.92 5.25
CA SER A 195 -6.50 -7.46 5.24
C SER A 195 -7.06 -7.38 3.82
N LEU A 196 -6.30 -6.83 2.85
CA LEU A 196 -6.73 -6.80 1.44
C LEU A 196 -6.84 -8.21 0.85
N VAL A 197 -5.84 -9.06 1.06
CA VAL A 197 -5.83 -10.45 0.60
C VAL A 197 -7.08 -11.19 1.09
N MET A 198 -7.39 -11.09 2.39
CA MET A 198 -8.57 -11.72 2.97
C MET A 198 -9.89 -11.10 2.51
N SER A 199 -9.93 -9.78 2.32
CA SER A 199 -11.11 -9.07 1.78
C SER A 199 -11.41 -9.43 0.32
N LEU A 200 -10.44 -10.00 -0.40
CA LEU A 200 -10.60 -10.59 -1.73
C LEU A 200 -10.98 -12.08 -1.67
N GLY A 201 -11.22 -12.64 -0.48
CA GLY A 201 -11.56 -14.05 -0.26
C GLY A 201 -10.37 -15.00 -0.36
N LEU A 202 -9.13 -14.51 -0.23
CA LEU A 202 -7.92 -15.30 -0.32
C LEU A 202 -7.35 -15.63 1.06
N HIS A 203 -6.52 -16.68 1.14
CA HIS A 203 -5.80 -17.02 2.37
C HIS A 203 -4.62 -16.08 2.60
N SER A 204 -4.41 -15.68 3.85
CA SER A 204 -3.17 -15.04 4.31
C SER A 204 -2.59 -15.83 5.48
N ASN A 205 -1.32 -16.25 5.37
CA ASN A 205 -0.62 -16.96 6.43
C ASN A 205 0.19 -15.96 7.27
N PRO A 206 -0.09 -15.80 8.58
CA PRO A 206 0.61 -14.83 9.42
C PRO A 206 2.13 -15.06 9.52
N ASN A 207 2.61 -16.28 9.24
CA ASN A 207 4.04 -16.59 9.26
C ASN A 207 4.82 -16.02 8.06
N ASP A 208 4.14 -15.69 6.97
CA ASP A 208 4.77 -15.19 5.75
C ASP A 208 5.53 -13.87 5.99
N GLN A 209 5.06 -13.04 6.94
CA GLN A 209 5.79 -11.83 7.31
C GLN A 209 7.19 -12.12 7.86
N PHE A 210 7.34 -13.20 8.63
CA PHE A 210 8.61 -13.62 9.21
C PHE A 210 9.49 -14.30 8.17
N VAL A 211 8.89 -15.08 7.27
CA VAL A 211 9.60 -15.66 6.12
C VAL A 211 10.17 -14.55 5.24
N SER A 212 9.37 -13.56 4.86
CA SER A 212 9.82 -12.39 4.09
C SER A 212 10.98 -11.68 4.77
N ARG A 213 10.90 -11.48 6.09
CA ARG A 213 11.97 -10.86 6.89
C ARG A 213 13.27 -11.67 6.88
N ARG A 214 13.18 -12.98 7.17
CA ARG A 214 14.34 -13.86 7.35
C ARG A 214 15.04 -14.16 6.03
N THR A 215 14.26 -14.43 5.00
CA THR A 215 14.78 -14.84 3.68
C THR A 215 15.04 -13.65 2.78
N ASN A 216 14.54 -12.45 3.16
CA ASN A 216 14.59 -11.26 2.33
C ASN A 216 13.98 -11.59 0.93
N THR A 217 12.77 -12.15 0.93
CA THR A 217 12.01 -12.50 -0.28
C THR A 217 10.62 -11.88 -0.29
N ASN A 218 10.03 -11.81 -1.48
CA ASN A 218 8.68 -11.30 -1.70
C ASN A 218 7.65 -12.40 -1.42
N ILE A 219 6.56 -12.04 -0.74
CA ILE A 219 5.37 -12.87 -0.62
C ILE A 219 4.43 -12.46 -1.73
N ILE A 220 4.07 -13.40 -2.60
CA ILE A 220 3.27 -13.12 -3.81
C ILE A 220 1.97 -13.89 -3.72
N THR A 221 0.86 -13.16 -3.83
CA THR A 221 -0.49 -13.71 -3.89
C THR A 221 -1.18 -13.21 -5.15
N MET A 222 -1.83 -14.12 -5.88
CA MET A 222 -2.61 -13.76 -7.06
C MET A 222 -4.07 -13.52 -6.66
N GLY A 223 -4.54 -12.28 -6.79
CA GLY A 223 -5.93 -11.87 -6.56
C GLY A 223 -6.68 -11.60 -7.85
N CYS A 224 -7.98 -11.30 -7.71
CA CYS A 224 -8.85 -10.95 -8.83
C CYS A 224 -8.85 -12.00 -9.95
N ASN A 225 -9.04 -13.28 -9.63
CA ASN A 225 -8.97 -14.38 -10.59
C ASN A 225 -7.64 -14.44 -11.36
N GLY A 226 -6.54 -14.08 -10.70
CA GLY A 226 -5.19 -14.12 -11.28
C GLY A 226 -4.80 -12.88 -12.08
N THR A 227 -5.66 -11.87 -12.19
CA THR A 227 -5.33 -10.64 -12.96
C THR A 227 -4.51 -9.64 -12.15
N LEU A 228 -4.49 -9.75 -10.82
CA LEU A 228 -3.77 -8.85 -9.93
C LEU A 228 -2.72 -9.60 -9.11
N LYS A 229 -1.45 -9.24 -9.26
CA LYS A 229 -0.34 -9.70 -8.43
C LYS A 229 -0.22 -8.81 -7.20
N LEU A 230 -0.49 -9.34 -6.01
CA LEU A 230 -0.29 -8.68 -4.74
C LEU A 230 1.05 -9.12 -4.14
N ILE A 231 1.93 -8.16 -3.91
CA ILE A 231 3.29 -8.39 -3.43
C ILE A 231 3.41 -7.80 -2.03
N TYR A 232 3.98 -8.56 -1.09
CA TYR A 232 4.42 -8.03 0.19
C TYR A 232 5.91 -8.27 0.37
N ARG A 233 6.61 -7.24 0.88
CA ARG A 233 8.02 -7.33 1.27
C ARG A 233 8.24 -6.66 2.61
N ARG A 234 8.71 -7.43 3.59
CA ARG A 234 9.17 -6.85 4.87
C ARG A 234 10.39 -5.97 4.62
N SER A 235 10.30 -4.71 5.02
CA SER A 235 11.40 -3.76 5.02
C SER A 235 11.15 -2.66 6.04
N ASP A 236 11.63 -2.88 7.28
CA ASP A 236 11.43 -1.95 8.40
C ASP A 236 11.92 -0.52 8.10
N GLN A 237 12.91 -0.40 7.21
CA GLN A 237 13.52 0.86 6.79
C GLN A 237 13.41 1.11 5.29
N LEU A 238 12.48 0.45 4.60
CA LEU A 238 12.24 0.54 3.15
C LEU A 238 13.46 0.28 2.24
N LYS A 239 14.57 -0.25 2.77
CA LYS A 239 15.79 -0.60 2.03
C LYS A 239 15.55 -1.64 0.91
N ALA A 240 14.46 -2.40 0.98
CA ALA A 240 14.13 -3.43 0.00
C ALA A 240 13.38 -2.89 -1.22
N VAL A 241 12.93 -1.63 -1.26
CA VAL A 241 12.16 -1.07 -2.38
C VAL A 241 12.88 -1.25 -3.75
N PRO A 242 14.19 -0.96 -3.89
CA PRO A 242 14.89 -1.20 -5.16
C PRO A 242 14.91 -2.68 -5.58
N HIS A 243 14.93 -3.61 -4.63
CA HIS A 243 14.87 -5.04 -4.92
C HIS A 243 13.50 -5.44 -5.45
N VAL A 244 12.42 -4.99 -4.80
CA VAL A 244 11.05 -5.24 -5.25
C VAL A 244 10.80 -4.67 -6.66
N ILE A 245 11.32 -3.46 -6.96
CA ILE A 245 11.25 -2.88 -8.31
C ILE A 245 11.91 -3.82 -9.32
N ARG A 246 13.15 -4.25 -9.07
CA ARG A 246 13.90 -5.10 -10.01
C ARG A 246 13.29 -6.49 -10.20
N GLU A 247 12.80 -7.09 -9.12
CA GLU A 247 12.30 -8.47 -9.12
C GLU A 247 10.89 -8.55 -9.73
N GLU A 248 10.00 -7.62 -9.38
CA GLU A 248 8.57 -7.75 -9.69
C GLU A 248 8.01 -6.66 -10.59
N MET A 249 8.72 -5.54 -10.75
CA MET A 249 8.28 -4.37 -11.52
C MET A 249 6.81 -3.97 -11.23
N PRO A 250 6.45 -3.71 -9.95
CA PRO A 250 5.07 -3.44 -9.61
C PRO A 250 4.62 -2.08 -10.18
N GLN A 251 3.37 -1.99 -10.62
CA GLN A 251 2.78 -0.77 -11.20
C GLN A 251 2.29 0.21 -10.12
N MET A 252 2.06 -0.26 -8.90
CA MET A 252 1.64 0.54 -7.76
C MET A 252 2.37 0.10 -6.49
N PHE A 253 2.65 1.06 -5.62
CA PHE A 253 3.28 0.85 -4.32
C PHE A 253 2.44 1.39 -3.17
N PHE A 254 2.45 0.63 -2.07
CA PHE A 254 2.09 1.07 -0.73
C PHE A 254 3.35 0.96 0.14
N LEU A 255 3.84 2.08 0.65
CA LEU A 255 5.06 2.16 1.45
C LEU A 255 4.73 2.64 2.86
N ASN A 256 5.24 1.94 3.89
CA ASN A 256 5.02 2.35 5.28
C ASN A 256 6.19 1.92 6.18
N LYS A 257 6.63 2.84 7.05
CA LYS A 257 7.70 2.64 8.07
C LYS A 257 7.22 2.87 9.50
N GLY A 258 5.90 2.98 9.72
CA GLY A 258 5.27 3.57 10.90
C GLY A 258 5.86 3.15 12.25
N SER A 259 6.06 1.85 12.50
CA SER A 259 6.57 1.36 13.79
C SER A 259 8.07 1.57 13.99
N HIS A 260 8.81 1.87 12.92
CA HIS A 260 10.26 2.03 12.91
C HIS A 260 10.67 3.40 12.37
N PHE A 261 9.79 4.39 12.48
CA PHE A 261 10.06 5.74 12.02
C PHE A 261 11.30 6.29 12.70
N VAL A 262 12.30 6.62 11.89
CA VAL A 262 13.47 7.40 12.26
C VAL A 262 13.50 8.66 11.39
N THR A 263 14.00 9.75 11.98
CA THR A 263 14.23 11.02 11.26
C THR A 263 15.36 10.84 10.26
N ASP A 264 15.29 11.58 9.16
CA ASP A 264 16.25 11.46 8.05
C ASP A 264 17.68 11.89 8.46
N GLU A 265 17.78 12.72 9.50
CA GLU A 265 19.03 13.17 10.13
C GLU A 265 19.96 12.00 10.53
N ILE A 266 19.39 10.84 10.88
CA ILE A 266 20.15 9.66 11.29
C ILE A 266 20.87 9.01 10.09
N TYR A 267 20.37 9.21 8.86
CA TYR A 267 20.97 8.66 7.65
C TYR A 267 22.02 9.56 7.01
N GLU A 268 21.97 10.87 7.27
CA GLU A 268 22.95 11.83 6.74
C GLU A 268 24.25 11.88 7.56
N ALA A 269 24.25 11.31 8.78
CA ALA A 269 25.39 11.32 9.69
C ALA A 269 26.38 10.15 9.51
N GLY A 270 26.18 9.27 8.51
CA GLY A 270 27.04 8.10 8.25
C GLY A 270 27.39 7.93 6.77
#